data_AF-A0A1T1BSQ5-F1
#
_entry.id   AF-A0A1T1BSQ5-F1
#
_cell.length_a   1.000
_cell.length_b   1.000
_cell.length_c   1.000
_cell.angle_alpha   90.00
_cell.angle_beta   90.00
_cell.angle_gamma   90.00
#
_symmetry.space_group_name_H-M   'P 1'
#
loop_
_entity.id
_entity.type
_entity.pdbx_description
1 polymer ?
#
loop_
_entity_poly.entity_id
_entity_poly.type
_entity_poly.pdbx_seq_one_letter_code
_entity_poly.pdbx_strand_id
1 'polypeptide(L)'
;MVVSFEERNTENMELEKELKSEIDFMLTELLKGNACSDNKENTELRKKSIRLCKALNLINLSTNGKQYELSEKAIYVFNDGGIEKFLSNNSSEKDLDITIKQLTSKRLKYDILYNIIYVFIGGLIGGIVTLAQPDNSKEYIKELHKLASDKAERGDSFQKRLNDKSIEILSLKKEIDSLKNKP
;
A
#
# COMPACT_ATOMS: atom_id res chain seq x y z
N MET A 1 45.73 -35.22 21.05
CA MET A 1 45.76 -35.25 19.57
C MET A 1 44.88 -34.11 19.10
N VAL A 2 45.47 -32.93 18.88
CA VAL A 2 44.73 -31.72 18.48
C VAL A 2 44.65 -31.74 16.96
N VAL A 3 43.55 -32.25 16.42
CA VAL A 3 43.25 -32.07 14.99
C VAL A 3 43.11 -30.57 14.76
N SER A 4 43.98 -30.03 13.91
CA SER A 4 44.10 -28.60 13.70
C SER A 4 42.79 -28.05 13.11
N PHE A 5 42.48 -26.79 13.41
CA PHE A 5 41.26 -26.14 12.92
C PHE A 5 41.22 -26.07 11.38
N GLU A 6 42.40 -26.01 10.73
CA GLU A 6 42.54 -26.01 9.27
C GLU A 6 42.22 -27.37 8.64
N GLU A 7 42.65 -28.49 9.25
CA GLU A 7 42.29 -29.84 8.79
C GLU A 7 40.77 -30.06 8.83
N ARG A 8 40.09 -29.61 9.90
CA ARG A 8 38.63 -29.71 10.01
C ARG A 8 37.88 -28.86 8.99
N ASN A 9 38.39 -27.69 8.63
CA ASN A 9 37.75 -26.83 7.61
C ASN A 9 37.94 -27.40 6.20
N THR A 10 39.07 -28.02 5.93
CA THR A 10 39.36 -28.64 4.64
C THR A 10 38.53 -29.90 4.43
N GLU A 11 38.46 -30.76 5.46
CA GLU A 11 37.63 -31.98 5.48
C GLU A 11 36.13 -31.65 5.32
N ASN A 12 35.64 -30.59 5.98
CA ASN A 12 34.25 -30.13 5.82
C ASN A 12 33.95 -29.63 4.38
N MET A 13 34.86 -28.89 3.75
CA MET A 13 34.70 -28.45 2.35
C MET A 13 34.71 -29.61 1.37
N GLU A 14 35.56 -30.61 1.60
CA GLU A 14 35.67 -31.79 0.74
C GLU A 14 34.40 -32.64 0.84
N LEU A 15 33.90 -32.87 2.06
CA LEU A 15 32.66 -33.61 2.31
C LEU A 15 31.42 -32.89 1.74
N GLU A 16 31.43 -31.56 1.68
CA GLU A 16 30.37 -30.78 1.03
C GLU A 16 30.38 -30.95 -0.50
N LYS A 17 31.56 -30.97 -1.12
CA LYS A 17 31.71 -31.20 -2.57
C LYS A 17 31.30 -32.61 -2.96
N GLU A 18 31.73 -33.61 -2.20
CA GLU A 18 31.32 -35.01 -2.43
C GLU A 18 29.81 -35.18 -2.34
N LEU A 19 29.18 -34.54 -1.35
CA LEU A 19 27.73 -34.58 -1.19
C LEU A 19 27.01 -33.95 -2.40
N LYS A 20 27.48 -32.79 -2.88
CA LYS A 20 26.91 -32.14 -4.07
C LYS A 20 27.06 -33.02 -5.32
N SER A 21 28.24 -33.60 -5.53
CA SER A 21 28.49 -34.51 -6.65
C SER A 21 27.58 -35.75 -6.60
N GLU A 22 27.38 -36.33 -5.42
CA GLU A 22 26.49 -37.47 -5.23
C GLU A 22 25.02 -37.12 -5.51
N ILE A 23 24.59 -35.90 -5.15
CA ILE A 23 23.24 -35.43 -5.48
C ILE A 23 23.07 -35.32 -6.99
N ASP A 24 24.01 -34.70 -7.70
CA ASP A 24 23.94 -34.57 -9.16
C ASP A 24 23.96 -35.93 -9.85
N PHE A 25 24.80 -36.85 -9.35
CA PHE A 25 24.82 -38.24 -9.81
C PHE A 25 23.47 -38.92 -9.61
N MET A 26 22.91 -38.87 -8.40
CA MET A 26 21.61 -39.46 -8.06
C MET A 26 20.47 -38.90 -8.92
N LEU A 27 20.41 -37.58 -9.09
CA LEU A 27 19.37 -36.93 -9.90
C LEU A 27 19.51 -37.37 -11.36
N THR A 28 20.73 -37.48 -11.87
CA THR A 28 21.00 -37.97 -13.24
C THR A 28 20.59 -39.43 -13.41
N GLU A 29 20.81 -40.29 -12.41
CA GLU A 29 20.33 -41.68 -12.44
C GLU A 29 18.81 -41.75 -12.53
N LEU A 30 18.12 -40.96 -11.70
CA LEU A 30 16.65 -40.87 -11.75
C LEU A 30 16.16 -40.33 -13.10
N LEU A 31 16.86 -39.37 -13.70
CA LEU A 31 16.53 -38.82 -15.02
C LEU A 31 16.64 -39.88 -16.13
N LYS A 32 17.59 -40.81 -15.99
CA LYS A 32 17.77 -41.95 -16.90
C LYS A 32 16.75 -43.07 -16.67
N GLY A 33 15.85 -42.93 -15.70
CA GLY A 33 14.84 -43.93 -15.35
C GLY A 33 15.32 -45.02 -14.41
N ASN A 34 16.48 -44.85 -13.75
CA ASN A 34 16.90 -45.78 -12.70
C ASN A 34 16.07 -45.59 -11.43
N ALA A 35 15.88 -46.66 -10.66
CA ALA A 35 15.18 -46.59 -9.39
C ALA A 35 16.09 -46.07 -8.27
N CYS A 36 15.59 -45.14 -7.46
CA CYS A 36 16.21 -44.74 -6.20
C CYS A 36 15.25 -44.96 -5.04
N SER A 37 15.73 -45.45 -3.90
CA SER A 37 14.91 -45.71 -2.71
C SER A 37 15.75 -45.62 -1.44
N ASP A 38 15.09 -45.47 -0.29
CA ASP A 38 15.75 -45.63 1.00
C ASP A 38 16.01 -47.13 1.28
N ASN A 39 17.28 -47.54 1.20
CA ASN A 39 17.74 -48.89 1.53
C ASN A 39 18.78 -48.83 2.67
N LYS A 40 18.83 -49.85 3.51
CA LYS A 40 19.86 -50.04 4.55
C LYS A 40 21.27 -50.15 3.96
N GLU A 41 21.38 -50.65 2.73
CA GLU A 41 22.64 -50.80 1.99
C GLU A 41 23.16 -49.47 1.43
N ASN A 42 22.37 -48.39 1.47
CA ASN A 42 22.81 -47.08 1.01
C ASN A 42 24.00 -46.59 1.85
N THR A 43 24.99 -46.00 1.19
CA THR A 43 26.09 -45.31 1.86
C THR A 43 25.55 -44.13 2.70
N GLU A 44 26.30 -43.71 3.72
CA GLU A 44 25.91 -42.54 4.52
C GLU A 44 25.82 -41.26 3.66
N LEU A 45 26.67 -41.14 2.64
CA LEU A 45 26.62 -40.07 1.65
C LEU A 45 25.28 -40.09 0.90
N ARG A 46 24.89 -41.25 0.34
CA ARG A 46 23.62 -41.43 -0.38
C ARG A 46 22.40 -41.11 0.50
N LYS A 47 22.41 -41.55 1.76
CA LYS A 47 21.33 -41.23 2.72
C LYS A 47 21.22 -39.73 2.97
N LYS A 48 22.35 -39.02 3.12
CA LYS A 48 22.36 -37.56 3.25
C LYS A 48 21.84 -36.88 1.98
N SER A 49 22.26 -37.34 0.80
CA SER A 49 21.80 -36.81 -0.49
C SER A 49 20.29 -36.97 -0.67
N ILE A 50 19.73 -38.15 -0.35
CA ILE A 50 18.28 -38.40 -0.39
C ILE A 50 17.55 -37.44 0.56
N ARG A 51 18.02 -37.29 1.81
CA ARG A 51 17.42 -36.38 2.79
C ARG A 51 17.42 -34.93 2.29
N LEU A 52 18.54 -34.47 1.72
CA LEU A 52 18.65 -33.12 1.19
C LEU A 52 17.71 -32.92 -0.01
N CYS A 53 17.67 -33.87 -0.93
CA CYS A 53 16.79 -33.80 -2.10
C CYS A 53 15.31 -33.78 -1.71
N LYS A 54 14.92 -34.52 -0.67
CA LYS A 54 13.57 -34.45 -0.08
C LYS A 54 13.30 -33.07 0.52
N ALA A 55 14.22 -32.55 1.33
CA ALA A 55 14.06 -31.24 1.96
C ALA A 55 13.95 -30.09 0.95
N LEU A 56 14.62 -30.22 -0.20
CA LEU A 56 14.57 -29.26 -1.30
C LEU A 56 13.37 -29.45 -2.24
N ASN A 57 12.56 -30.50 -2.04
CA ASN A 57 11.47 -30.95 -2.92
C ASN A 57 11.94 -31.28 -4.35
N LEU A 58 13.13 -31.85 -4.49
CA LEU A 58 13.69 -32.30 -5.77
C LEU A 58 13.26 -33.72 -6.13
N ILE A 59 12.92 -34.54 -5.13
CA ILE A 59 12.42 -35.90 -5.33
C ILE A 59 11.14 -36.11 -4.54
N ASN A 60 10.21 -36.87 -5.12
CA ASN A 60 8.93 -37.23 -4.53
C ASN A 60 8.82 -38.75 -4.40
N LEU A 61 7.94 -39.20 -3.52
CA LEU A 61 7.62 -40.62 -3.44
C LEU A 61 6.79 -41.00 -4.68
N SER A 62 7.24 -42.02 -5.40
CA SER A 62 6.50 -42.58 -6.54
C SER A 62 5.12 -43.08 -6.11
N THR A 63 4.19 -43.16 -7.06
CA THR A 63 2.86 -43.77 -6.91
C THR A 63 2.89 -45.18 -6.30
N ASN A 64 3.96 -45.94 -6.55
CA ASN A 64 4.16 -47.27 -5.98
C ASN A 64 4.64 -47.26 -4.52
N GLY A 65 4.94 -46.08 -3.96
CA GLY A 65 5.33 -45.84 -2.56
C GLY A 65 6.72 -46.35 -2.15
N LYS A 66 7.40 -47.12 -3.02
CA LYS A 66 8.66 -47.80 -2.70
C LYS A 66 9.91 -47.09 -3.24
N GLN A 67 9.74 -46.22 -4.23
CA GLN A 67 10.82 -45.58 -4.96
C GLN A 67 10.60 -44.07 -5.01
N TYR A 68 11.67 -43.34 -5.25
CA TYR A 68 11.65 -41.90 -5.47
C TYR A 68 11.62 -41.61 -6.97
N GLU A 69 10.89 -40.56 -7.33
CA GLU A 69 10.82 -40.01 -8.68
C GLU A 69 11.24 -38.54 -8.67
N LEU A 70 11.67 -38.02 -9.82
CA LEU A 70 12.02 -36.60 -9.94
C LEU A 70 10.78 -35.72 -9.80
N SER A 71 10.90 -34.71 -8.97
CA SER A 71 9.96 -33.60 -8.91
C SER A 71 10.21 -32.64 -10.08
N GLU A 72 9.19 -31.88 -10.49
CA GLU A 72 9.34 -30.79 -11.47
C GLU A 72 10.48 -29.83 -11.08
N LYS A 73 10.67 -29.62 -9.77
CA LYS A 73 11.71 -28.72 -9.26
C LYS A 73 13.13 -29.22 -9.53
N ALA A 74 13.33 -30.53 -9.72
CA ALA A 74 14.63 -31.06 -10.13
C ALA A 74 15.02 -30.67 -11.55
N ILE A 75 14.05 -30.31 -12.40
CA ILE A 75 14.34 -29.81 -13.76
C ILE A 75 15.17 -28.52 -13.70
N TYR A 76 14.90 -27.64 -12.73
CA TYR A 76 15.69 -26.42 -12.53
C TYR A 76 17.14 -26.73 -12.14
N VAL A 77 17.39 -27.82 -11.41
CA VAL A 77 18.76 -28.23 -11.07
C VAL A 77 19.56 -28.56 -12.33
N PHE A 78 18.95 -29.28 -13.28
CA PHE A 78 19.61 -29.58 -14.55
C PHE A 78 19.79 -28.34 -15.43
N ASN A 79 18.78 -27.46 -15.48
CA ASN A 79 18.86 -26.21 -16.24
C ASN A 79 19.94 -25.27 -15.70
N ASP A 80 20.09 -25.21 -14.37
CA ASP A 80 21.11 -24.40 -13.71
C ASP A 80 22.51 -25.02 -13.85
N GLY A 81 22.62 -26.26 -14.32
CA GLY A 81 23.89 -26.96 -14.53
C GLY A 81 24.44 -27.63 -13.27
N GLY A 82 23.57 -28.05 -12.35
CA GLY A 82 23.91 -28.84 -11.15
C GLY A 82 23.38 -28.23 -9.85
N ILE A 83 23.39 -29.03 -8.78
CA ILE A 83 22.84 -28.67 -7.47
C ILE A 83 23.55 -27.47 -6.84
N GLU A 84 24.85 -27.31 -7.11
CA GLU A 84 25.63 -26.20 -6.59
C GLU A 84 25.13 -24.84 -7.10
N LYS A 85 24.94 -24.73 -8.42
CA LYS A 85 24.42 -23.51 -9.05
C LYS A 85 22.98 -23.26 -8.65
N PHE A 86 22.16 -24.31 -8.58
CA PHE A 86 20.78 -24.22 -8.11
C PHE A 86 20.66 -23.65 -6.70
N LEU A 87 21.50 -24.13 -5.76
CA LEU A 87 21.50 -23.62 -4.38
C LEU A 87 21.98 -22.17 -4.29
N SER A 88 22.98 -21.80 -5.10
CA SER A 88 23.48 -20.42 -5.19
C SER A 88 22.40 -19.47 -5.73
N ASN A 89 21.76 -19.84 -6.84
CA ASN A 89 20.68 -19.06 -7.45
C ASN A 89 19.50 -18.88 -6.48
N ASN A 90 19.03 -19.96 -5.85
CA ASN A 90 17.92 -19.93 -4.91
C ASN A 90 18.24 -19.11 -3.63
N SER A 91 19.51 -19.01 -3.24
CA SER A 91 19.93 -18.13 -2.14
C SER A 91 19.90 -16.66 -2.58
N SER A 92 20.39 -16.37 -3.79
CA SER A 92 20.34 -15.02 -4.36
C SER A 92 18.90 -14.51 -4.57
N GLU A 93 17.98 -15.37 -5.00
CA GLU A 93 16.56 -15.02 -5.16
C GLU A 93 15.90 -14.64 -3.83
N LYS A 94 16.22 -15.35 -2.74
CA LYS A 94 15.74 -15.00 -1.39
C LYS A 94 16.27 -13.65 -0.93
N ASP A 95 17.53 -13.35 -1.21
CA ASP A 95 18.13 -12.06 -0.88
C ASP A 95 17.50 -10.91 -1.68
N LEU A 96 17.15 -11.16 -2.95
CA LEU A 96 16.38 -10.22 -3.76
C LEU A 96 14.97 -9.99 -3.18
N ASP A 97 14.25 -11.03 -2.78
CA ASP A 97 12.90 -10.89 -2.20
C ASP A 97 12.92 -10.14 -0.86
N ILE A 98 13.93 -10.40 -0.02
CA ILE A 98 14.16 -9.63 1.22
C ILE A 98 14.42 -8.16 0.89
N THR A 99 15.28 -7.89 -0.10
CA THR A 99 15.62 -6.52 -0.53
C THR A 99 14.39 -5.78 -1.07
N ILE A 100 13.57 -6.44 -1.90
CA ILE A 100 12.32 -5.90 -2.43
C ILE A 100 11.35 -5.58 -1.29
N LYS A 101 11.16 -6.49 -0.33
CA LYS A 101 10.30 -6.25 0.85
C LYS A 101 10.78 -5.06 1.67
N GLN A 102 12.09 -4.93 1.87
CA GLN A 102 12.66 -3.78 2.58
C GLN A 102 12.45 -2.47 1.84
N LEU A 103 12.68 -2.44 0.52
CA LEU A 103 12.47 -1.25 -0.31
C LEU A 103 10.99 -0.83 -0.33
N THR A 104 10.07 -1.80 -0.49
CA THR A 104 8.63 -1.55 -0.44
C THR A 104 8.18 -1.05 0.93
N SER A 105 8.67 -1.65 2.02
CA SER A 105 8.38 -1.20 3.39
C SER A 105 8.88 0.23 3.65
N LYS A 106 10.08 0.57 3.18
CA LYS A 106 10.62 1.93 3.28
C LYS A 106 9.74 2.92 2.51
N ARG A 107 9.38 2.62 1.26
CA ARG A 107 8.52 3.49 0.45
C ARG A 107 7.17 3.75 1.13
N LEU A 108 6.53 2.70 1.65
CA LEU A 108 5.25 2.82 2.35
C LEU A 108 5.35 3.69 3.61
N LYS A 109 6.45 3.57 4.38
CA LYS A 109 6.70 4.43 5.55
C LYS A 109 6.89 5.90 5.16
N TYR A 110 7.60 6.18 4.07
CA TYR A 110 7.76 7.55 3.57
C TYR A 110 6.42 8.14 3.11
N ASP A 111 5.62 7.40 2.33
CA ASP A 111 4.32 7.87 1.86
C ASP A 111 3.36 8.20 3.01
N ILE A 112 3.33 7.36 4.05
CA ILE A 112 2.56 7.61 5.27
C ILE A 112 3.07 8.84 6.02
N LEU A 113 4.39 8.98 6.18
CA LEU A 113 5.00 10.11 6.88
C LEU A 113 4.72 11.44 6.17
N TYR A 114 4.84 11.48 4.84
CA TYR A 114 4.51 12.67 4.04
C TYR A 114 3.05 13.05 4.20
N ASN A 115 2.12 12.08 4.10
CA ASN A 115 0.69 12.37 4.29
C ASN A 115 0.40 12.93 5.69
N ILE A 116 1.02 12.38 6.74
CA ILE A 116 0.88 12.90 8.10
C ILE A 116 1.40 14.33 8.20
N ILE A 117 2.59 14.62 7.65
CA ILE A 117 3.17 15.97 7.64
C ILE A 117 2.27 16.95 6.89
N TYR A 118 1.71 16.57 5.75
CA TYR A 118 0.78 17.41 5.00
C TYR A 118 -0.50 17.73 5.79
N VAL A 119 -1.05 16.76 6.53
CA VAL A 119 -2.20 16.99 7.42
C VAL A 119 -1.86 17.98 8.53
N PHE A 120 -0.67 17.86 9.14
CA PHE A 120 -0.22 18.82 10.17
C PHE A 120 0.00 20.23 9.61
N ILE A 121 0.61 20.37 8.44
CA ILE A 121 0.82 21.68 7.79
C ILE A 121 -0.52 22.32 7.44
N GLY A 122 -1.45 21.56 6.85
CA GLY A 122 -2.79 22.04 6.52
C GLY A 122 -3.57 22.48 7.76
N GLY A 123 -3.46 21.72 8.86
CA GLY A 123 -4.07 22.06 10.14
C GLY A 123 -3.50 23.34 10.77
N LEU A 124 -2.19 23.55 10.71
CA LEU A 124 -1.54 24.77 11.21
C LEU A 124 -1.97 26.01 10.42
N ILE A 125 -1.98 25.93 9.08
CA ILE A 125 -2.42 27.03 8.23
C ILE A 125 -3.90 27.37 8.51
N GLY A 126 -4.77 26.36 8.58
CA GLY A 126 -6.19 26.55 8.90
C GLY A 126 -6.40 27.18 10.27
N GLY A 127 -5.65 26.73 11.29
CA GLY A 127 -5.71 27.26 12.65
C GLY A 127 -5.29 28.72 12.76
N ILE A 128 -4.23 29.14 12.05
CA ILE A 128 -3.78 30.53 12.03
C ILE A 128 -4.84 31.42 11.37
N VAL A 129 -5.46 30.99 10.27
CA VAL A 129 -6.53 31.76 9.60
C VAL A 129 -7.74 31.94 10.52
N THR A 130 -8.12 30.93 11.29
CA THR A 130 -9.24 31.05 12.24
C THR A 130 -8.93 31.97 13.43
N LEU A 131 -7.69 32.01 13.91
CA LEU A 131 -7.28 32.87 15.02
C LEU A 131 -6.99 34.31 14.61
N ALA A 132 -6.64 34.53 13.33
CA ALA A 132 -6.38 35.86 12.77
C ALA A 132 -7.65 36.59 12.31
N GLN A 133 -8.84 35.97 12.38
CA GLN A 133 -10.10 36.67 12.14
C GLN A 133 -10.42 37.58 13.34
N PRO A 134 -10.39 38.92 13.19
CA PRO A 134 -10.75 39.80 14.28
C PRO A 134 -12.24 39.63 14.65
N ASP A 135 -12.51 39.61 15.97
CA ASP A 135 -13.85 39.49 16.57
C ASP A 135 -14.80 40.64 16.16
N ASN A 136 -14.26 41.66 15.50
CA ASN A 136 -14.95 42.80 14.88
C ASN A 136 -16.02 42.37 13.87
N SER A 137 -15.94 41.15 13.33
CA SER A 137 -16.97 40.60 12.43
C SER A 137 -18.38 40.64 13.05
N LYS A 138 -18.50 40.41 14.36
CA LYS A 138 -19.78 40.51 15.07
C LYS A 138 -20.31 41.95 15.12
N GLU A 139 -19.41 42.91 15.29
CA GLU A 139 -19.75 44.34 15.32
C GLU A 139 -20.19 44.84 13.93
N TYR A 140 -19.46 44.43 12.88
CA TYR A 140 -19.87 44.67 11.48
C TYR A 140 -21.25 44.07 11.17
N ILE A 141 -21.52 42.84 11.59
CA ILE A 141 -22.84 42.20 11.41
C ILE A 141 -23.95 42.99 12.12
N LYS A 142 -23.66 43.49 13.33
CA LYS A 142 -24.62 44.29 14.10
C LYS A 142 -24.92 45.64 13.44
N GLU A 143 -23.91 46.32 12.91
CA GLU A 143 -24.08 47.57 12.16
C GLU A 143 -24.85 47.36 10.85
N LEU A 144 -24.54 46.29 10.10
CA LEU A 144 -25.27 45.90 8.89
C LEU A 144 -26.75 45.64 9.17
N HIS A 145 -27.06 44.92 10.25
CA HIS A 145 -28.44 44.67 10.65
C HIS A 145 -29.19 45.96 11.01
N LYS A 146 -28.52 46.87 11.72
CA LYS A 146 -29.09 48.19 12.06
C LYS A 146 -29.37 49.01 10.80
N LEU A 147 -28.41 49.08 9.87
CA LEU A 147 -28.58 49.78 8.58
C LEU A 147 -29.72 49.19 7.73
N ALA A 148 -29.87 47.87 7.72
CA ALA A 148 -30.96 47.21 7.01
C ALA A 148 -32.33 47.57 7.62
N SER A 149 -32.44 47.56 8.96
CA SER A 149 -33.65 47.95 9.69
C SER A 149 -34.03 49.41 9.41
N ASP A 150 -33.06 50.34 9.54
CA ASP A 150 -33.28 51.78 9.29
C ASP A 150 -33.68 52.05 7.83
N LYS A 151 -33.24 51.21 6.89
CA LYS A 151 -33.62 51.31 5.48
C LYS A 151 -35.04 50.78 5.25
N ALA A 152 -35.41 49.69 5.90
CA ALA A 152 -36.77 49.13 5.84
C ALA A 152 -37.79 50.13 6.41
N GLU A 153 -37.52 50.69 7.59
CA GLU A 153 -38.40 51.69 8.23
C GLU A 153 -38.56 52.95 7.37
N ARG A 154 -37.47 53.43 6.76
CA ARG A 154 -37.55 54.52 5.79
C ARG A 154 -38.41 54.15 4.58
N GLY A 155 -38.24 52.94 4.04
CA GLY A 155 -39.05 52.42 2.94
C GLY A 155 -40.54 52.46 3.24
N ASP A 156 -40.94 51.92 4.40
CA ASP A 156 -42.34 51.92 4.85
C ASP A 156 -42.89 53.33 5.02
N SER A 157 -42.09 54.24 5.59
CA SER A 157 -42.48 55.65 5.76
C SER A 157 -42.71 56.36 4.41
N PHE A 158 -41.88 56.07 3.41
CA PHE A 158 -42.03 56.60 2.06
C PHE A 158 -43.27 56.03 1.37
N GLN A 159 -43.50 54.72 1.49
CA GLN A 159 -44.65 54.06 0.89
C GLN A 159 -45.97 54.58 1.48
N LYS A 160 -46.01 54.80 2.80
CA LYS A 160 -47.16 55.44 3.46
C LYS A 160 -47.43 56.84 2.91
N ARG A 161 -46.39 57.68 2.82
CA ARG A 161 -46.51 59.04 2.26
C ARG A 161 -46.98 59.04 0.80
N LEU A 162 -46.53 58.08 0.00
CA LEU A 162 -46.99 57.94 -1.39
C LEU A 162 -48.46 57.54 -1.45
N ASN A 163 -48.89 56.64 -0.57
CA ASN A 163 -50.28 56.23 -0.49
C ASN A 163 -51.19 57.41 -0.08
N ASP A 164 -50.80 58.16 0.94
CA ASP A 164 -51.54 59.35 1.40
C ASP A 164 -51.70 60.38 0.27
N LYS A 165 -50.61 60.68 -0.46
CA LYS A 165 -50.65 61.55 -1.64
C LYS A 165 -51.52 60.99 -2.77
N SER A 166 -51.50 59.68 -2.99
CA SER A 166 -52.34 59.04 -4.02
C SER A 166 -53.83 59.18 -3.70
N ILE A 167 -54.19 59.03 -2.42
CA ILE A 167 -55.57 59.24 -1.93
C ILE A 167 -55.98 60.70 -2.14
N GLU A 168 -55.11 61.66 -1.81
CA GLU A 168 -55.38 63.10 -2.00
C GLU A 168 -55.55 63.48 -3.49
N ILE A 169 -54.71 62.93 -4.37
CA ILE A 169 -54.87 63.14 -5.83
C ILE A 169 -56.20 62.56 -6.32
N LEU A 170 -56.61 61.40 -5.81
CA LEU A 170 -57.91 60.80 -6.15
C LEU A 170 -59.09 61.65 -5.68
N SER A 171 -59.01 62.23 -4.47
CA SER A 171 -60.07 63.13 -3.98
C SER A 171 -60.13 64.41 -4.79
N LEU A 172 -58.99 65.04 -5.08
CA LEU A 172 -58.93 66.24 -5.93
C LEU A 172 -59.46 65.97 -7.34
N LYS A 173 -59.13 64.80 -7.92
CA LYS A 173 -59.66 64.40 -9.23
C LYS A 173 -61.19 64.26 -9.21
N LYS A 174 -61.75 63.61 -8.18
CA LYS A 174 -63.20 63.51 -8.00
C LYS A 174 -63.85 64.87 -7.87
N GLU A 175 -63.23 65.80 -7.13
CA GLU A 175 -63.75 67.16 -6.96
C GLU A 175 -63.75 67.92 -8.29
N ILE A 176 -62.66 67.88 -9.06
CA ILE A 176 -62.58 68.49 -10.40
C ILE A 176 -63.62 67.88 -11.35
N ASP A 177 -63.76 66.55 -11.39
CA ASP A 177 -64.75 65.87 -12.22
C ASP A 177 -66.18 66.26 -11.83
N SER A 178 -66.45 66.47 -10.53
CA SER A 178 -67.75 66.95 -10.04
C SER A 178 -68.04 68.41 -10.41
N LEU A 179 -67.01 69.26 -10.47
CA LEU A 179 -67.13 70.65 -10.91
C LEU A 179 -67.32 70.76 -12.42
N LYS A 180 -66.69 69.87 -13.19
CA LYS A 180 -66.79 69.83 -14.66
C LYS A 180 -68.16 69.31 -15.16
N ASN A 181 -68.85 68.51 -14.35
CA ASN A 181 -70.16 67.94 -14.65
C ASN A 181 -71.33 68.69 -13.98
N LYS A 182 -71.09 69.89 -13.44
CA LYS A 182 -72.17 70.79 -12.99
C LYS A 182 -72.73 71.54 -14.21
N PRO A 183 -74.07 71.52 -14.44
CA PRO A 183 -74.72 72.22 -15.55
C PRO A 183 -74.55 73.74 -15.46
#